data_AF-A0A482VG38-F1
#
_entry.id   AF-A0A482VG38-F1
#
_cell.length_a   1.000
_cell.length_b   1.000
_cell.length_c   1.000
_cell.angle_alpha   90.00
_cell.angle_beta   90.00
_cell.angle_gamma   90.00
#
_symmetry.space_group_name_H-M   'P 1'
#
loop_
_entity.id
_entity.type
_entity.pdbx_description
1 polymer ?
#
loop_
_entity_poly.entity_id
_entity_poly.type
_entity_poly.pdbx_seq_one_letter_code
_entity_poly.pdbx_strand_id
1 'polypeptide(L)'
;MGADKLMELVIELVKVEQPENYEKESWQMYEEEKLKEVPHLKELGNEEFKKKQYQKASSYAKAIGIIEQLMIKEKPHEEEWNELDKMKVPLLLNFAQCKLSQGDYYPVVEHCTTAIKTEPDNIKAYFRRAKAHVGAWNTKEAFEDLKKATELDPSLATAVKKEMAALE
;
A
#
# COMPACT_ATOMS: atom_id res chain seq x y z
N MET A 1 -29.50 -48.65 15.85
CA MET A 1 -29.83 -48.21 14.48
C MET A 1 -29.92 -46.69 14.49
N GLY A 2 -28.83 -46.01 14.13
CA GLY A 2 -28.87 -44.56 13.91
C GLY A 2 -29.46 -44.32 12.52
N ALA A 3 -30.51 -43.51 12.43
CA ALA A 3 -31.13 -43.17 11.17
C ALA A 3 -30.17 -42.28 10.38
N ASP A 4 -29.70 -42.75 9.21
CA ASP A 4 -29.00 -41.92 8.23
C ASP A 4 -29.96 -40.81 7.80
N LYS A 5 -29.65 -39.58 8.22
CA LYS A 5 -30.44 -38.41 7.87
C LYS A 5 -30.01 -37.97 6.48
N LEU A 6 -30.82 -38.28 5.47
CA LEU A 6 -30.61 -37.82 4.11
C LEU A 6 -30.75 -36.29 4.07
N MET A 7 -29.74 -35.61 3.52
CA MET A 7 -29.79 -34.17 3.25
C MET A 7 -30.32 -33.94 1.83
N GLU A 8 -31.31 -33.07 1.70
CA GLU A 8 -31.79 -32.56 0.43
C GLU A 8 -31.14 -31.20 0.18
N LEU A 9 -30.41 -31.06 -0.94
CA LEU A 9 -29.80 -29.82 -1.36
C LEU A 9 -30.55 -29.30 -2.58
N VAL A 10 -31.24 -28.16 -2.43
CA VAL A 10 -31.89 -27.46 -3.54
C VAL A 10 -30.96 -26.34 -4.00
N ILE A 11 -30.50 -26.41 -5.25
CA ILE A 11 -29.64 -25.40 -5.87
C ILE A 11 -30.47 -24.62 -6.89
N GLU A 12 -30.52 -23.30 -6.75
CA GLU A 12 -31.14 -22.41 -7.72
C GLU A 12 -30.05 -21.74 -8.57
N LEU A 13 -30.18 -21.84 -9.89
CA LEU A 13 -29.26 -21.21 -10.83
C LEU A 13 -29.60 -19.73 -10.99
N VAL A 14 -28.76 -18.85 -10.44
CA VAL A 14 -29.00 -17.40 -10.47
C VAL A 14 -28.56 -16.76 -11.80
N LYS A 15 -27.39 -17.13 -12.32
CA LYS A 15 -26.81 -16.54 -13.54
C LYS A 15 -25.81 -17.49 -14.20
N VAL A 16 -25.72 -17.47 -15.53
CA VAL A 16 -24.66 -18.12 -16.32
C VAL A 16 -23.90 -17.05 -17.08
N GLU A 17 -22.58 -17.02 -16.92
CA GLU A 17 -21.69 -16.09 -17.62
C GLU A 17 -20.83 -16.84 -18.62
N GLN A 18 -20.53 -16.21 -19.76
CA GLN A 18 -19.59 -16.78 -20.72
C GLN A 18 -18.16 -16.70 -20.16
N PRO A 19 -17.28 -17.69 -20.44
CA PRO A 19 -15.92 -17.72 -19.90
C PRO A 19 -15.13 -16.44 -20.13
N GLU A 20 -15.37 -15.74 -21.25
CA GLU A 20 -14.69 -14.51 -21.63
C GLU A 20 -15.12 -13.30 -20.80
N ASN A 21 -16.31 -13.36 -20.20
CA ASN A 21 -16.89 -12.29 -19.37
C ASN A 21 -16.83 -12.61 -17.87
N TYR A 22 -16.27 -13.77 -17.51
CA TYR A 22 -16.16 -14.21 -16.13
C TYR A 22 -14.95 -13.56 -15.46
N GLU A 23 -15.23 -12.60 -14.58
CA GLU A 23 -14.21 -12.05 -13.67
C GLU A 23 -14.17 -12.91 -12.41
N LYS A 24 -13.03 -13.56 -12.15
CA LYS A 24 -12.85 -14.33 -10.92
C LYS A 24 -12.96 -13.41 -9.71
N GLU A 25 -13.81 -13.79 -8.76
CA GLU A 25 -13.84 -13.13 -7.46
C GLU A 25 -12.50 -13.35 -6.74
N SER A 26 -12.14 -12.42 -5.85
CA SER A 26 -10.83 -12.47 -5.18
C SER A 26 -10.60 -13.78 -4.42
N TRP A 27 -11.63 -14.43 -3.89
CA TRP A 27 -11.49 -15.74 -3.22
C TRP A 27 -11.34 -16.94 -4.17
N GLN A 28 -11.62 -16.76 -5.46
CA GLN A 28 -11.55 -17.79 -6.50
C GLN A 28 -10.22 -17.78 -7.26
N MET A 29 -9.41 -16.74 -7.09
CA MET A 29 -8.10 -16.61 -7.73
C MET A 29 -7.03 -17.39 -6.98
N TYR A 30 -6.18 -18.10 -7.71
CA TYR A 30 -4.97 -18.70 -7.15
C TYR A 30 -3.95 -17.62 -6.76
N GLU A 31 -3.05 -17.92 -5.83
CA GLU A 31 -2.06 -16.95 -5.31
C GLU A 31 -1.19 -16.34 -6.42
N GLU A 32 -0.75 -17.17 -7.37
CA GLU A 32 0.01 -16.74 -8.53
C GLU A 32 -0.75 -15.78 -9.44
N GLU A 33 -2.06 -15.99 -9.59
CA GLU A 33 -2.93 -15.10 -10.37
C GLU A 33 -3.08 -13.74 -9.66
N LYS A 34 -3.29 -13.76 -8.34
CA LYS A 34 -3.36 -12.54 -7.54
C LYS A 34 -2.07 -11.74 -7.59
N LEU A 35 -0.92 -12.41 -7.52
CA LEU A 35 0.39 -11.73 -7.55
C LEU A 35 0.64 -11.07 -8.91
N LYS A 36 0.19 -11.67 -10.01
CA LYS A 36 0.27 -11.09 -11.37
C LYS A 36 -0.59 -9.84 -11.55
N GLU A 37 -1.64 -9.65 -10.76
CA GLU A 37 -2.46 -8.43 -10.78
C GLU A 37 -1.77 -7.21 -10.14
N VAL A 38 -0.84 -7.43 -9.20
CA VAL A 38 -0.20 -6.36 -8.43
C VAL A 38 0.50 -5.31 -9.33
N PRO A 39 1.30 -5.69 -10.34
CA PRO A 39 1.88 -4.74 -11.30
C PRO A 39 0.82 -3.91 -12.05
N HIS A 40 -0.26 -4.55 -12.52
CA HIS A 40 -1.33 -3.86 -13.24
C HIS A 40 -2.06 -2.84 -12.36
N LEU A 41 -2.37 -3.20 -11.12
CA LEU A 41 -2.97 -2.28 -10.14
C LEU A 41 -2.04 -1.12 -9.78
N LYS A 42 -0.73 -1.37 -9.70
CA LYS A 42 0.27 -0.31 -9.51
C LYS A 42 0.29 0.67 -10.68
N GLU A 43 0.24 0.17 -11.91
CA GLU A 43 0.19 1.00 -13.12
C GLU A 43 -1.08 1.83 -13.18
N LEU A 44 -2.23 1.21 -12.91
CA LEU A 44 -3.51 1.92 -12.83
C LEU A 44 -3.48 3.01 -11.76
N GLY A 45 -2.96 2.71 -10.57
CA GLY A 45 -2.75 3.71 -9.52
C GLY A 45 -1.84 4.87 -9.94
N ASN A 46 -0.78 4.58 -10.71
CA ASN A 46 0.11 5.61 -11.24
C ASN A 46 -0.62 6.52 -12.24
N GLU A 47 -1.51 5.96 -13.06
CA GLU A 47 -2.34 6.76 -13.98
C GLU A 47 -3.36 7.63 -13.25
N GLU A 48 -4.05 7.07 -12.26
CA GLU A 48 -4.99 7.80 -11.40
C GLU A 48 -4.29 8.98 -10.71
N PHE A 49 -3.07 8.75 -10.20
CA PHE A 49 -2.24 9.79 -9.62
C PHE A 49 -1.88 10.89 -10.63
N LYS A 50 -1.45 10.52 -11.85
CA LYS A 50 -1.14 11.48 -12.94
C LYS A 50 -2.37 12.32 -13.31
N LYS A 51 -3.55 11.70 -13.32
CA LYS A 51 -4.84 12.36 -13.57
C LYS A 51 -5.34 13.19 -12.36
N LYS A 52 -4.56 13.26 -11.26
CA LYS A 52 -4.89 13.90 -9.98
C LYS A 52 -6.16 13.36 -9.32
N GLN A 53 -6.56 12.13 -9.66
CA GLN A 53 -7.73 11.46 -9.09
C GLN A 53 -7.35 10.72 -7.82
N TYR A 54 -6.82 11.43 -6.83
CA TYR A 54 -6.22 10.83 -5.64
C TYR A 54 -7.22 10.04 -4.79
N GLN A 55 -8.48 10.47 -4.76
CA GLN A 55 -9.57 9.77 -4.07
C GLN A 55 -9.87 8.40 -4.70
N LYS A 56 -9.58 8.24 -5.99
CA LYS A 56 -9.78 6.99 -6.73
C LYS A 56 -8.60 6.04 -6.69
N ALA A 57 -7.45 6.45 -6.13
CA ALA A 57 -6.22 5.66 -6.00
C ALA A 57 -6.35 4.42 -5.08
N SER A 58 -7.57 3.88 -4.97
CA SER A 58 -7.95 2.56 -4.49
C SER A 58 -7.13 1.43 -5.12
N SER A 59 -6.58 1.62 -6.33
CA SER A 59 -5.75 0.62 -7.00
C SER A 59 -4.51 0.26 -6.17
N TYR A 60 -3.84 1.23 -5.54
CA TYR A 60 -2.74 0.91 -4.63
C TYR A 60 -3.21 0.18 -3.38
N ALA A 61 -4.33 0.60 -2.79
CA ALA A 61 -4.90 -0.06 -1.62
C ALA A 61 -5.27 -1.53 -1.92
N LYS A 62 -5.85 -1.80 -3.10
CA LYS A 62 -6.13 -3.16 -3.58
C LYS A 62 -4.85 -3.97 -3.73
N ALA A 63 -3.82 -3.41 -4.37
CA ALA A 63 -2.53 -4.08 -4.55
C ALA A 63 -1.85 -4.41 -3.20
N ILE A 64 -1.89 -3.48 -2.25
CA ILE A 64 -1.39 -3.69 -0.88
C ILE A 64 -2.18 -4.82 -0.20
N GLY A 65 -3.51 -4.80 -0.27
CA GLY A 65 -4.36 -5.83 0.31
C GLY A 65 -4.11 -7.23 -0.26
N ILE A 66 -3.82 -7.34 -1.56
CA ILE A 66 -3.41 -8.61 -2.18
C ILE A 66 -2.10 -9.10 -1.55
N ILE A 67 -1.07 -8.25 -1.47
CA ILE A 67 0.21 -8.63 -0.87
C ILE A 67 0.03 -9.04 0.59
N GLU A 68 -0.72 -8.27 1.38
CA GLU A 68 -0.97 -8.59 2.79
C GLU A 68 -1.70 -9.93 2.97
N GLN A 69 -2.65 -10.27 2.10
CA GLN A 69 -3.31 -11.58 2.11
C GLN A 69 -2.34 -12.73 1.82
N LEU A 70 -1.41 -12.53 0.88
CA LEU A 70 -0.37 -13.53 0.59
C LEU A 70 0.59 -13.67 1.78
N MET A 71 1.00 -12.56 2.39
CA MET A 71 1.89 -12.57 3.56
C MET A 71 1.31 -13.30 4.79
N ILE A 72 -0.02 -13.41 4.92
CA ILE A 72 -0.66 -14.19 6.03
C ILE A 72 -0.36 -15.69 5.91
N LYS A 73 -0.11 -16.18 4.69
CA LYS A 73 0.18 -17.59 4.41
C LYS A 73 1.65 -17.92 4.57
N GLU A 74 2.51 -16.91 4.48
CA GLU A 74 3.94 -17.04 4.66
C GLU A 74 4.36 -16.83 6.11
N LYS A 75 5.42 -17.49 6.54
CA LYS A 75 5.95 -17.28 7.88
C LYS A 75 6.73 -15.96 7.93
N PRO A 76 6.47 -15.10 8.92
CA PRO A 76 7.20 -13.83 9.04
C PRO A 76 8.71 -14.02 9.05
N HIS A 77 9.42 -13.16 8.29
CA HIS A 77 10.88 -13.13 8.14
C HIS A 77 11.51 -14.26 7.31
N GLU A 78 10.72 -15.18 6.74
CA GLU A 78 11.23 -16.11 5.72
C GLU A 78 11.36 -15.42 4.35
N GLU A 79 12.03 -16.08 3.40
CA GLU A 79 12.43 -15.48 2.12
C GLU A 79 11.21 -14.94 1.36
N GLU A 80 10.18 -15.77 1.21
CA GLU A 80 8.92 -15.47 0.53
C GLU A 80 8.18 -14.30 1.19
N TRP A 81 8.12 -14.28 2.52
CA TRP A 81 7.51 -13.18 3.27
C TRP A 81 8.28 -11.86 3.06
N ASN A 82 9.62 -11.91 3.10
CA ASN A 82 10.47 -10.75 2.91
C ASN A 82 10.40 -10.20 1.47
N GLU A 83 10.25 -11.07 0.47
CA GLU A 83 10.03 -10.67 -0.92
C GLU A 83 8.72 -9.91 -1.09
N LEU A 84 7.63 -10.43 -0.51
CA LEU A 84 6.33 -9.76 -0.48
C LEU A 84 6.40 -8.42 0.25
N ASP A 85 7.06 -8.36 1.41
CA ASP A 85 7.19 -7.13 2.19
C ASP A 85 7.96 -6.06 1.42
N LYS A 86 9.06 -6.42 0.74
CA LYS A 86 9.80 -5.52 -0.17
C LYS A 86 8.96 -5.07 -1.35
N MET A 87 8.18 -5.97 -1.97
CA MET A 87 7.30 -5.63 -3.09
C MET A 87 6.23 -4.59 -2.69
N LYS A 88 5.80 -4.63 -1.42
CA LYS A 88 4.79 -3.72 -0.85
C LYS A 88 5.29 -2.28 -0.71
N VAL A 89 6.57 -2.07 -0.44
CA VAL A 89 7.16 -0.74 -0.18
C VAL A 89 6.82 0.32 -1.23
N PRO A 90 7.07 0.12 -2.55
CA PRO A 90 6.71 1.12 -3.55
C PRO A 90 5.22 1.42 -3.62
N LEU A 91 4.34 0.45 -3.31
CA LEU A 91 2.89 0.65 -3.28
C LEU A 91 2.49 1.53 -2.10
N LEU A 92 3.00 1.21 -0.90
CA LEU A 92 2.80 2.00 0.31
C LEU A 92 3.19 3.46 0.09
N LEU A 93 4.38 3.67 -0.47
CA LEU A 93 4.89 5.01 -0.70
C LEU A 93 4.05 5.78 -1.73
N ASN A 94 3.64 5.15 -2.83
CA ASN A 94 2.80 5.81 -3.82
C ASN A 94 1.40 6.11 -3.30
N PHE A 95 0.83 5.20 -2.51
CA PHE A 95 -0.45 5.44 -1.84
C PHE A 95 -0.35 6.56 -0.81
N ALA A 96 0.71 6.57 0.01
CA ALA A 96 1.03 7.67 0.92
C ALA A 96 1.14 9.00 0.17
N GLN A 97 1.73 9.03 -1.02
CA GLN A 97 1.77 10.25 -1.83
C GLN A 97 0.37 10.72 -2.26
N CYS A 98 -0.54 9.80 -2.59
CA CYS A 98 -1.94 10.14 -2.90
C CYS A 98 -2.67 10.70 -1.67
N LYS A 99 -2.42 10.13 -0.49
CA LYS A 99 -3.01 10.57 0.78
C LYS A 99 -2.49 11.94 1.22
N LEU A 100 -1.20 12.17 1.04
CA LEU A 100 -0.58 13.46 1.28
C LEU A 100 -1.19 14.56 0.38
N SER A 101 -1.44 14.25 -0.90
CA SER A 101 -2.13 15.16 -1.82
C SER A 101 -3.59 15.45 -1.45
N GLN A 102 -4.19 14.61 -0.60
CA GLN A 102 -5.55 14.80 -0.06
C GLN A 102 -5.55 15.51 1.30
N GLY A 103 -4.39 15.78 1.90
CA GLY A 103 -4.28 16.28 3.27
C GLY A 103 -4.60 15.24 4.35
N ASP A 104 -4.65 13.96 3.98
CA ASP A 104 -4.95 12.86 4.90
C ASP A 104 -3.62 12.36 5.51
N TYR A 105 -3.17 12.99 6.59
CA TYR A 105 -1.81 12.83 7.12
C TYR A 105 -1.58 11.53 7.89
N TYR A 106 -2.60 11.01 8.59
CA TYR A 106 -2.43 9.82 9.44
C TYR A 106 -2.05 8.57 8.63
N PRO A 107 -2.74 8.23 7.51
CA PRO A 107 -2.33 7.11 6.67
C PRO A 107 -0.95 7.30 6.02
N VAL A 108 -0.53 8.55 5.76
CA VAL A 108 0.82 8.82 5.25
C VAL A 108 1.87 8.39 6.28
N VAL A 109 1.66 8.78 7.55
CA VAL A 109 2.57 8.40 8.64
C VAL A 109 2.62 6.88 8.81
N GLU A 110 1.46 6.22 8.78
CA GLU A 110 1.36 4.76 8.89
C GLU A 110 2.11 4.05 7.76
N HIS A 111 1.78 4.33 6.50
CA HIS A 111 2.38 3.67 5.34
C HIS A 111 3.88 3.95 5.22
N CYS A 112 4.32 5.18 5.46
CA CYS A 112 5.74 5.52 5.44
C CYS A 112 6.50 4.86 6.59
N THR A 113 5.90 4.73 7.77
CA THR A 113 6.52 4.01 8.90
C THR A 113 6.70 2.53 8.58
N THR A 114 5.70 1.90 7.96
CA THR A 114 5.84 0.51 7.50
C THR A 114 6.94 0.38 6.45
N ALA A 115 6.98 1.28 5.46
CA ALA A 115 8.04 1.29 4.45
C ALA A 115 9.45 1.44 5.05
N ILE A 116 9.62 2.29 6.08
CA ILE A 116 10.91 2.50 6.76
C ILE A 116 11.34 1.25 7.55
N LYS A 117 10.40 0.47 8.10
CA LYS A 117 10.75 -0.79 8.78
C LYS A 117 11.38 -1.78 7.81
N THR A 118 10.89 -1.84 6.58
CA THR A 118 11.40 -2.73 5.52
C THR A 118 12.65 -2.17 4.85
N GLU A 119 12.66 -0.86 4.57
CA GLU A 119 13.77 -0.14 3.93
C GLU A 119 14.20 1.06 4.78
N PRO A 120 15.09 0.87 5.77
CA PRO A 120 15.48 1.91 6.74
C PRO A 120 16.16 3.14 6.13
N ASP A 121 16.66 3.02 4.90
CA ASP A 121 17.35 4.07 4.14
C ASP A 121 16.48 4.65 3.02
N ASN A 122 15.16 4.41 3.04
CA ASN A 122 14.26 4.94 2.02
C ASN A 122 13.98 6.45 2.21
N ILE A 123 14.74 7.27 1.52
CA ILE A 123 14.65 8.73 1.54
C ILE A 123 13.24 9.25 1.25
N LYS A 124 12.51 8.64 0.31
CA LYS A 124 11.15 9.05 -0.05
C LYS A 124 10.17 8.82 1.09
N ALA A 125 10.36 7.76 1.88
CA ALA A 125 9.53 7.45 3.03
C ALA A 125 9.69 8.52 4.12
N TYR A 126 10.93 8.85 4.50
CA TYR A 126 11.20 9.92 5.47
C TYR A 126 10.67 11.26 4.99
N PHE A 127 10.93 11.65 3.74
CA PHE A 127 10.48 12.94 3.24
C PHE A 127 8.95 13.06 3.20
N ARG A 128 8.24 12.00 2.80
CA ARG A 128 6.76 12.00 2.78
C ARG A 128 6.18 12.01 4.19
N ARG A 129 6.76 11.24 5.12
CA ARG A 129 6.34 11.20 6.52
C ARG A 129 6.57 12.54 7.22
N ALA A 130 7.73 13.17 6.99
CA ALA A 130 8.00 14.54 7.42
C ALA A 130 6.93 15.53 6.99
N LYS A 131 6.55 15.52 5.70
CA LYS A 131 5.51 16.42 5.18
C LYS A 131 4.15 16.18 5.81
N ALA A 132 3.82 14.93 6.14
CA ALA A 132 2.60 14.62 6.89
C ALA A 132 2.68 15.12 8.34
N HIS A 133 3.84 14.97 9.01
CA HIS A 133 4.05 15.53 10.34
C HIS A 133 3.96 17.06 10.35
N VAL A 134 4.50 17.75 9.33
CA VAL A 134 4.31 19.21 9.15
C VAL A 134 2.82 19.56 9.05
N GLY A 135 2.08 18.89 8.17
CA GLY A 135 0.65 19.12 7.99
C GLY A 135 -0.20 18.81 9.23
N ALA A 136 0.28 17.90 10.07
CA ALA A 136 -0.34 17.51 11.33
C ALA A 136 0.20 18.27 12.57
N TRP A 137 1.05 19.29 12.38
CA TRP A 137 1.66 20.09 13.45
C TRP A 137 2.56 19.31 14.44
N ASN A 138 3.09 18.17 14.00
CA ASN A 138 4.04 17.33 14.73
C ASN A 138 5.48 17.77 14.41
N THR A 139 5.86 18.95 14.91
CA THR A 139 7.10 19.65 14.51
C THR A 139 8.37 18.86 14.81
N LYS A 140 8.42 18.18 15.96
CA LYS A 140 9.59 17.40 16.39
C LYS A 140 9.84 16.21 15.47
N GLU A 141 8.81 15.41 15.21
CA GLU A 141 8.87 14.23 14.34
C GLU A 141 9.19 14.64 12.90
N ALA A 142 8.63 15.74 12.42
CA ALA A 142 8.97 16.29 11.11
C ALA A 142 10.46 16.64 11.00
N PHE A 143 11.03 17.29 12.02
CA PHE A 143 12.44 17.64 12.05
C PHE A 143 13.34 16.40 12.01
N GLU A 144 13.02 15.38 12.81
CA GLU A 144 13.78 14.12 12.85
C GLU A 144 13.79 13.42 11.48
N ASP A 145 12.64 13.35 10.82
CA ASP A 145 12.51 12.75 9.49
C ASP A 145 13.26 13.55 8.41
N LEU A 146 13.14 14.89 8.42
CA LEU A 146 13.84 15.76 7.47
C LEU A 146 15.36 15.70 7.64
N LYS A 147 15.83 15.63 8.89
CA LYS A 147 17.24 15.43 9.21
C LYS A 147 17.73 14.10 8.65
N LYS A 148 17.01 13.01 8.91
CA LYS A 148 17.37 11.68 8.39
C LYS A 148 17.37 11.62 6.86
N ALA A 149 16.40 12.26 6.20
CA ALA A 149 16.37 12.38 4.75
C ALA A 149 17.61 13.12 4.19
N THR A 150 18.07 14.18 4.87
CA THR A 150 19.27 14.93 4.47
C THR A 150 20.56 14.16 4.73
N GLU A 151 20.63 13.37 5.80
CA GLU A 151 21.76 12.48 6.08
C GLU A 151 21.92 11.41 5.00
N LEU A 152 20.81 10.87 4.50
CA LEU A 152 20.79 9.86 3.43
C LEU A 152 21.03 10.46 2.04
N ASP A 153 20.50 11.66 1.77
CA ASP A 153 20.71 12.39 0.52
C ASP A 153 20.95 13.89 0.79
N PRO A 154 22.22 14.32 0.86
CA PRO A 154 22.58 15.72 1.07
C PRO A 154 22.06 16.67 -0.01
N SER A 155 21.69 16.19 -1.21
CA SER A 155 21.12 17.04 -2.27
C SER A 155 19.75 17.61 -1.90
N LEU A 156 19.04 16.96 -0.96
CA LEU A 156 17.76 17.42 -0.45
C LEU A 156 17.88 18.59 0.55
N ALA A 157 19.09 18.97 0.97
CA ALA A 157 19.29 20.00 1.99
C ALA A 157 18.53 21.31 1.71
N THR A 158 18.47 21.76 0.44
CA THR A 158 17.73 22.98 0.06
C THR A 158 16.22 22.80 0.21
N ALA A 159 15.68 21.66 -0.21
CA ALA A 159 14.25 21.36 -0.07
C ALA A 159 13.87 21.19 1.41
N VAL A 160 14.71 20.49 2.17
CA VAL A 160 14.54 20.28 3.61
C VAL A 160 14.58 21.60 4.38
N LYS A 161 15.54 22.50 4.11
CA LYS A 161 15.59 23.83 4.74
C LYS A 161 14.29 24.61 4.55
N LYS A 162 13.67 24.52 3.37
CA LYS A 162 12.39 25.18 3.09
C LYS A 162 11.26 24.62 3.94
N GLU A 163 11.18 23.29 4.06
CA GLU A 163 10.16 22.63 4.88
C GLU A 163 10.39 22.88 6.39
N MET A 164 11.65 22.93 6.84
CA MET A 164 12.01 23.24 8.23
C MET A 164 11.67 24.68 8.62
N ALA A 165 11.87 25.64 7.72
CA ALA A 165 11.50 27.04 7.97
C ALA A 165 9.98 27.25 8.11
N ALA A 166 9.17 26.30 7.64
CA ALA A 166 7.72 26.33 7.84
C ALA A 166 7.27 25.77 9.22
N LEU A 167 8.22 25.26 10.02
CA LEU A 167 7.99 24.72 11.37
C LEU A 167 8.39 25.68 12.49
N GLU A 168 9.02 26.82 12.15
CA GLU A 168 9.38 27.93 13.05
C GLU A 168 8.24 28.95 13.17
#